data_AF-A0A1J5Q439-F1
#
_entry.id   AF-A0A1J5Q439-F1
#
_cell.length_a   1.000
_cell.length_b   1.000
_cell.length_c   1.000
_cell.angle_alpha   90.00
_cell.angle_beta   90.00
_cell.angle_gamma   90.00
#
_symmetry.space_group_name_H-M   'P 1'
#
loop_
_entity.id
_entity.type
_entity.pdbx_description
1 polymer ?
#
loop_
_entity_poly.entity_id
_entity_poly.type
_entity_poly.pdbx_seq_one_letter_code
_entity_poly.pdbx_strand_id
1 'polypeptide(L)'
;MHGLAEYGLMHVKLFEDISRYGHIATTYDYPVLVGGRYVMSPSPIPKFDNPKLHLSPALHLYGAGREKRIYAVPPYTPVESLAFDDHPFTITHWDSPCALCGATDSYLDEIITDDQGARLFVCSDSHYCATRQAEQAAQRHPPLETAHGQS
;
A
#
# COMPACT_ATOMS: atom_id res chain seq x y z
N MET A 1 6.92 -11.64 24.90
CA MET A 1 6.95 -11.50 23.43
C MET A 1 8.05 -10.56 22.96
N HIS A 2 7.86 -9.24 22.79
CA HIS A 2 8.90 -8.37 22.18
C HIS A 2 10.28 -8.40 22.86
N GLY A 3 10.34 -8.46 24.18
CA GLY A 3 11.62 -8.50 24.92
C GLY A 3 12.48 -9.74 24.64
N LEU A 4 11.86 -10.85 24.24
CA LEU A 4 12.52 -12.12 23.92
C LEU A 4 12.46 -12.47 22.43
N ALA A 5 11.91 -11.57 21.58
CA ALA A 5 11.65 -11.83 20.17
C ALA A 5 10.80 -13.09 19.89
N GLU A 6 9.90 -13.45 20.81
CA GLU A 6 9.00 -14.59 20.65
C GLU A 6 7.76 -14.18 19.86
N TYR A 7 7.81 -14.36 18.54
CA TYR A 7 6.72 -14.02 17.60
C TYR A 7 6.00 -15.23 17.01
N GLY A 8 6.15 -16.40 17.63
CA GLY A 8 5.49 -17.63 17.19
C GLY A 8 3.96 -17.49 17.12
N LEU A 9 3.35 -16.78 18.06
CA LEU A 9 1.90 -16.51 18.05
C LEU A 9 1.42 -15.73 16.83
N MET A 10 2.26 -14.87 16.25
CA MET A 10 1.90 -14.14 15.03
C MET A 10 1.87 -15.10 13.82
N HIS A 11 2.83 -16.02 13.75
CA HIS A 11 2.84 -17.05 12.71
C HIS A 11 1.65 -18.00 12.86
N VAL A 12 1.30 -18.41 14.08
CA VAL A 12 0.11 -19.27 14.31
C VAL A 12 -1.15 -18.59 13.78
N LYS A 13 -1.37 -17.30 14.06
CA LYS A 13 -2.53 -16.55 13.53
C LYS A 13 -2.59 -16.57 11.99
N LEU A 14 -1.47 -16.30 11.32
CA LEU A 14 -1.44 -16.31 9.85
C LEU A 14 -1.69 -17.72 9.29
N PHE A 15 -1.21 -18.76 9.97
CA PHE A 15 -1.42 -20.15 9.58
C PHE A 15 -2.88 -20.60 9.77
N GLU A 16 -3.57 -20.11 10.79
CA GLU A 16 -5.00 -20.35 10.99
C GLU A 16 -5.84 -19.80 9.82
N ASP A 17 -5.51 -18.59 9.33
CA ASP A 17 -6.16 -18.02 8.15
C ASP A 17 -5.97 -18.93 6.92
N ILE A 18 -4.73 -19.36 6.68
CA ILE A 18 -4.41 -20.28 5.57
C ILE A 18 -5.18 -21.58 5.69
N SER A 19 -5.19 -22.19 6.88
CA SER A 19 -5.87 -23.47 7.13
C SER A 19 -7.38 -23.38 6.90
N ARG A 20 -7.97 -22.20 7.13
CA ARG A 20 -9.41 -21.99 7.06
C ARG A 20 -9.90 -21.49 5.70
N TYR A 21 -9.11 -20.68 5.02
CA TYR A 21 -9.52 -19.97 3.79
C TYR A 21 -8.61 -20.26 2.58
N GLY A 22 -7.53 -21.02 2.75
CA GLY A 22 -6.51 -21.27 1.72
C GLY A 22 -5.62 -20.06 1.41
N HIS A 23 -5.80 -18.95 2.12
CA HIS A 23 -5.01 -17.73 1.98
C HIS A 23 -5.03 -16.93 3.28
N ILE A 24 -4.07 -16.02 3.44
CA ILE A 24 -4.03 -15.12 4.59
C ILE A 24 -5.14 -14.07 4.43
N ALA A 25 -6.08 -14.04 5.37
CA ALA A 25 -7.27 -13.17 5.33
C ALA A 25 -6.97 -11.73 5.77
N THR A 26 -5.81 -11.48 6.38
CA THR A 26 -5.39 -10.14 6.80
C THR A 26 -5.12 -9.25 5.57
N THR A 27 -5.97 -8.25 5.34
CA THR A 27 -5.90 -7.34 4.17
C THR A 27 -5.31 -5.96 4.46
N TYR A 28 -5.31 -5.54 5.73
CA TYR A 28 -4.72 -4.29 6.24
C TYR A 28 -4.01 -4.55 7.57
N ASP A 29 -3.19 -3.61 8.03
CA ASP A 29 -2.39 -3.75 9.26
C ASP A 29 -1.58 -5.07 9.27
N TYR A 30 -1.05 -5.42 8.10
CA TYR A 30 -0.39 -6.69 7.89
C TYR A 30 0.99 -6.69 8.56
N PRO A 31 1.30 -7.67 9.43
CA PRO A 31 2.51 -7.63 10.26
C PRO A 31 3.79 -7.66 9.43
N VAL A 32 4.75 -6.82 9.80
CA VAL A 32 6.07 -6.74 9.16
C VAL A 32 7.19 -7.00 10.15
N LEU A 33 8.29 -7.59 9.68
CA LEU A 33 9.56 -7.73 10.39
C LEU A 33 10.46 -6.54 10.04
N VAL A 34 10.79 -5.73 11.04
CA VAL A 34 11.63 -4.54 10.90
C VAL A 34 13.04 -4.84 11.41
N GLY A 35 14.03 -4.54 10.59
CA GLY A 35 15.45 -4.67 10.92
C GLY A 35 15.86 -6.10 11.33
N GLY A 36 15.17 -7.11 10.81
CA GLY A 36 15.41 -8.53 11.13
C GLY A 36 15.12 -8.92 12.58
N ARG A 37 14.44 -8.06 13.37
CA ARG A 37 14.26 -8.29 14.81
C ARG A 37 12.87 -8.02 15.36
N TYR A 38 12.24 -6.92 14.97
CA TYR A 38 10.98 -6.52 15.59
C TYR A 38 9.81 -6.78 14.66
N VAL A 39 8.86 -7.60 15.09
CA VAL A 39 7.54 -7.62 14.44
C VAL A 39 6.83 -6.33 14.79
N MET A 40 6.27 -5.66 13.79
CA MET A 40 5.63 -4.36 13.89
C MET A 40 4.30 -4.40 13.15
N SER A 41 3.30 -3.68 13.69
CA SER A 41 2.09 -3.29 12.97
C SER A 41 2.40 -2.01 12.19
N PRO A 42 2.25 -1.98 10.85
CA PRO A 42 2.54 -0.80 10.06
C PRO A 42 1.40 0.25 10.09
N SER A 43 0.58 0.26 11.14
CA SER A 43 -0.71 0.97 11.22
C SER A 43 -1.74 0.41 10.22
N PRO A 44 -3.00 0.92 10.15
CA PRO A 44 -4.04 0.34 9.31
C PRO A 44 -3.87 0.70 7.82
N ILE A 45 -2.64 0.68 7.31
CA ILE A 45 -2.38 0.73 5.87
C ILE A 45 -2.81 -0.59 5.23
N PRO A 46 -3.29 -0.56 3.97
CA PRO A 46 -3.55 -1.80 3.23
C PRO A 46 -2.24 -2.56 3.03
N LYS A 47 -2.30 -3.90 2.99
CA LYS A 47 -1.10 -4.73 2.73
C LYS A 47 -0.40 -4.36 1.41
N PHE A 48 -1.14 -3.80 0.46
CA PHE A 48 -0.63 -3.24 -0.79
C PHE A 48 0.53 -2.24 -0.57
N ASP A 49 0.50 -1.48 0.52
CA ASP A 49 1.50 -0.46 0.82
C ASP A 49 2.72 -0.99 1.58
N ASN A 50 2.68 -2.19 2.16
CA ASN A 50 3.80 -2.76 2.92
C ASN A 50 5.13 -2.76 2.15
N PRO A 51 5.19 -3.13 0.84
CA PRO A 51 6.44 -3.09 0.08
C PRO A 51 7.08 -1.70 0.02
N LYS A 52 6.31 -0.62 0.11
CA LYS A 52 6.81 0.77 0.09
C LYS A 52 7.62 1.13 1.35
N LEU A 53 7.48 0.36 2.42
CA LEU A 53 8.23 0.55 3.67
C LEU A 53 9.66 -0.01 3.56
N HIS A 54 9.89 -1.01 2.73
CA HIS A 54 11.18 -1.68 2.61
C HIS A 54 12.23 -0.73 2.04
N LEU A 55 13.31 -0.49 2.81
CA LEU A 55 14.42 0.39 2.43
C LEU A 55 13.98 1.81 2.00
N SER A 56 12.84 2.26 2.52
CA SER A 56 12.30 3.59 2.22
C SER A 56 13.28 4.68 2.64
N PRO A 57 13.52 5.74 1.83
CA PRO A 57 14.40 6.84 2.20
C PRO A 57 13.78 7.77 3.26
N ALA A 58 12.47 7.66 3.50
CA ALA A 58 11.75 8.47 4.48
C ALA A 58 11.88 7.89 5.89
N LEU A 59 11.84 8.76 6.90
CA LEU A 59 11.64 8.36 8.29
C LEU A 59 10.15 8.10 8.51
N HIS A 60 9.79 6.89 8.93
CA HIS A 60 8.41 6.54 9.27
C HIS A 60 8.21 6.63 10.77
N LEU A 61 7.23 7.41 11.21
CA LEU A 61 6.87 7.61 12.61
C LEU A 61 5.43 7.12 12.84
N TYR A 62 5.24 6.31 13.88
CA TYR A 62 3.95 5.73 14.21
C TYR A 62 3.59 6.08 15.65
N GLY A 63 2.40 6.65 15.85
CA GLY A 63 1.87 7.00 17.16
C GLY A 63 0.56 6.29 17.43
N ALA A 64 0.48 5.57 18.54
CA ALA A 64 -0.74 4.96 19.05
C ALA A 64 -1.12 5.66 20.37
N GLY A 65 -1.90 6.75 20.25
CA GLY A 65 -2.15 7.69 21.35
C GLY A 65 -2.90 7.06 22.52
N ARG A 66 -3.96 6.29 22.25
CA ARG A 66 -4.75 5.60 23.29
C ARG A 66 -3.91 4.54 24.01
N GLU A 67 -3.03 3.87 23.28
CA GLU A 67 -2.15 2.81 23.75
C GLU A 67 -0.84 3.36 24.36
N LYS A 68 -0.61 4.68 24.27
CA LYS A 68 0.59 5.39 24.76
C LYS A 68 1.89 4.80 24.22
N ARG A 69 1.95 4.56 22.90
CA ARG A 69 3.13 4.00 22.22
C ARG A 69 3.56 4.89 21.07
N ILE A 70 4.87 5.02 20.90
CA ILE A 70 5.51 5.63 19.74
C ILE A 70 6.58 4.65 19.26
N TYR A 71 6.64 4.44 17.95
CA TYR A 71 7.66 3.62 17.31
C TYR A 71 8.00 4.21 15.93
N ALA A 72 9.14 3.81 15.39
CA ALA A 72 9.67 4.38 14.16
C ALA A 72 10.41 3.33 13.33
N VAL A 73 10.41 3.54 12.02
CA VAL A 73 11.31 2.84 11.09
C VAL A 73 12.25 3.89 10.49
N PRO A 74 13.56 3.84 10.83
CA PRO A 74 14.55 4.74 10.24
C PRO A 74 14.65 4.58 8.72
N PRO A 75 15.14 5.60 8.00
CA PRO A 75 15.44 5.48 6.57
C PRO A 75 16.32 4.27 6.25
N TYR A 76 16.09 3.66 5.09
CA TYR A 76 16.84 2.52 4.57
C TYR A 76 16.86 1.30 5.50
N THR A 77 15.85 1.13 6.35
CA THR A 77 15.70 -0.05 7.19
C THR A 77 15.02 -1.18 6.42
N PRO A 78 15.52 -2.43 6.50
CA PRO A 78 14.81 -3.59 5.96
C PRO A 78 13.47 -3.77 6.66
N VAL A 79 12.40 -3.85 5.88
CA VAL A 79 11.03 -4.13 6.33
C VAL A 79 10.46 -5.23 5.45
N GLU A 80 10.08 -6.36 6.04
CA GLU A 80 9.61 -7.53 5.30
C GLU A 80 8.24 -7.97 5.82
N SER A 81 7.26 -8.18 4.94
CA SER A 81 5.96 -8.70 5.38
C SER A 81 6.10 -10.16 5.80
N LEU A 82 5.55 -10.53 6.95
CA LEU A 82 5.60 -11.91 7.42
C LEU A 82 4.89 -12.82 6.41
N ALA A 83 5.55 -13.90 6.00
CA ALA A 83 5.00 -14.87 5.07
C ALA A 83 5.55 -16.26 5.41
N PHE A 84 5.02 -17.28 4.75
CA PHE A 84 5.57 -18.64 4.81
C PHE A 84 6.23 -18.96 3.47
N ASP A 85 7.20 -19.87 3.47
CA ASP A 85 7.89 -20.29 2.24
C ASP A 85 6.92 -20.87 1.19
N ASP A 86 5.87 -21.54 1.65
CA ASP A 86 4.82 -22.13 0.80
C ASP A 86 3.64 -21.17 0.53
N HIS A 87 3.56 -20.06 1.26
CA HIS A 87 2.54 -19.02 1.11
C HIS A 87 3.20 -17.62 1.10
N PRO A 88 3.81 -17.22 -0.04
CA PRO A 88 4.50 -15.95 -0.13
C PRO A 88 3.54 -14.77 0.02
N PHE A 89 4.08 -13.64 0.45
CA PHE A 89 3.32 -12.40 0.57
C PHE A 89 2.79 -11.94 -0.80
N THR A 90 1.51 -11.59 -0.85
CA THR A 90 0.86 -11.08 -2.07
C THR A 90 0.09 -9.79 -1.78
N ILE A 91 0.17 -8.86 -2.72
CA ILE A 91 -0.61 -7.61 -2.70
C ILE A 91 -1.96 -7.80 -3.41
N THR A 92 -2.89 -6.90 -3.10
CA THR A 92 -4.18 -6.83 -3.80
C THR A 92 -3.97 -6.40 -5.25
N HIS A 93 -4.72 -7.01 -6.17
CA HIS A 93 -4.75 -6.67 -7.59
C HIS A 93 -6.19 -6.37 -8.00
N TRP A 94 -6.34 -5.53 -9.02
CA TRP A 94 -7.63 -5.18 -9.62
C TRP A 94 -7.60 -5.53 -11.10
N ASP A 95 -8.72 -6.06 -11.61
CA ASP A 95 -8.87 -6.36 -13.04
C ASP A 95 -9.09 -5.09 -13.88
N SER A 96 -9.44 -3.99 -13.22
CA SER A 96 -9.76 -2.71 -13.87
C SER A 96 -8.72 -1.64 -13.51
N PRO A 97 -8.30 -0.79 -14.47
CA PRO A 97 -7.55 0.42 -14.15
C PRO A 97 -8.43 1.44 -13.44
N CYS A 98 -7.79 2.45 -12.83
CA CYS A 98 -8.50 3.64 -12.34
C CYS A 98 -9.30 4.28 -13.49
N ALA A 99 -10.60 4.47 -13.29
CA ALA A 99 -11.49 5.02 -14.30
C ALA A 99 -11.24 6.50 -14.64
N LEU A 100 -10.51 7.23 -13.77
CA LEU A 100 -10.21 8.65 -13.96
C LEU A 100 -8.89 8.88 -14.69
N CYS A 101 -7.81 8.23 -14.23
CA CYS A 101 -6.46 8.46 -14.73
C CYS A 101 -5.82 7.25 -15.42
N GLY A 102 -6.51 6.10 -15.47
CA GLY A 102 -6.02 4.88 -16.11
C GLY A 102 -4.90 4.14 -15.37
N ALA A 103 -4.56 4.51 -14.14
CA ALA A 103 -3.51 3.84 -13.37
C ALA A 103 -3.86 2.38 -13.03
N THR A 104 -2.89 1.48 -13.19
CA THR A 104 -2.98 0.05 -12.82
C THR A 104 -2.05 -0.32 -11.67
N ASP A 105 -1.31 0.65 -11.15
CA ASP A 105 -0.25 0.53 -10.13
C ASP A 105 -0.60 1.25 -8.81
N SER A 106 -1.88 1.59 -8.64
CA SER A 106 -2.41 2.30 -7.47
C SER A 106 -3.38 1.41 -6.71
N TYR A 107 -3.50 1.64 -5.41
CA TYR A 107 -4.62 1.12 -4.64
C TYR A 107 -5.91 1.76 -5.15
N LEU A 108 -6.92 0.95 -5.46
CA LEU A 108 -8.20 1.42 -5.99
C LEU A 108 -9.33 1.27 -4.97
N ASP A 109 -10.07 2.36 -4.78
CA ASP A 109 -11.34 2.38 -4.07
C ASP A 109 -12.48 2.00 -5.02
N GLU A 110 -13.40 1.17 -4.51
CA GLU A 110 -14.62 0.78 -5.21
C GLU A 110 -15.75 1.74 -4.84
N ILE A 111 -16.33 2.40 -5.85
CA ILE A 111 -17.45 3.32 -5.70
C ILE A 111 -18.68 2.70 -6.36
N ILE A 112 -19.78 2.58 -5.60
CA ILE A 112 -21.08 2.17 -6.13
C ILE A 112 -21.72 3.40 -6.80
N THR A 113 -22.04 3.29 -8.09
CA THR A 113 -22.52 4.43 -8.90
C THR A 113 -24.03 4.45 -9.11
N ASP A 114 -24.72 3.35 -8.87
CA ASP A 114 -26.18 3.26 -8.94
C ASP A 114 -26.74 2.19 -8.00
N ASP A 115 -28.06 2.14 -7.88
CA ASP A 115 -28.78 1.13 -7.08
C ASP A 115 -28.90 -0.23 -7.79
N GLN A 116 -28.40 -0.35 -9.03
CA GLN A 116 -28.43 -1.58 -9.83
C GLN A 116 -27.10 -2.34 -9.78
N GLY A 117 -26.14 -1.87 -8.99
CA GLY A 117 -24.87 -2.54 -8.74
C GLY A 117 -23.74 -2.15 -9.68
N ALA A 118 -23.87 -1.06 -10.45
CA ALA A 118 -22.75 -0.51 -11.20
C ALA A 118 -21.65 0.00 -10.26
N ARG A 119 -20.40 -0.25 -10.66
CA ARG A 119 -19.20 -0.01 -9.86
C ARG A 119 -18.17 0.74 -10.67
N LEU A 120 -17.44 1.62 -9.99
CA LEU A 120 -16.33 2.38 -10.52
C LEU A 120 -15.11 2.16 -9.64
N PHE A 121 -13.96 1.87 -10.23
CA PHE A 121 -12.69 1.75 -9.50
C PHE A 121 -11.87 3.01 -9.73
N VAL A 122 -11.46 3.69 -8.66
CA VAL A 122 -10.69 4.94 -8.74
C VAL A 122 -9.51 4.90 -7.78
N CYS A 123 -8.43 5.63 -8.08
CA CYS A 123 -7.29 5.72 -7.17
C CYS A 123 -7.72 6.25 -5.80
N SER A 124 -7.30 5.55 -4.73
CA SER A 124 -7.49 6.02 -3.36
C SER A 124 -6.63 7.26 -3.05
N ASP A 125 -5.41 7.31 -3.59
CA ASP A 125 -4.59 8.53 -3.58
C ASP A 125 -5.09 9.53 -4.63
N SER A 126 -5.92 10.47 -4.16
CA SER A 126 -6.48 11.54 -4.98
C SER A 126 -5.43 12.52 -5.52
N HIS A 127 -4.32 12.74 -4.81
CA HIS A 127 -3.24 13.61 -5.26
C HIS A 127 -2.46 12.96 -6.41
N TYR A 128 -2.09 11.69 -6.26
CA TYR A 128 -1.50 10.89 -7.34
C TYR A 128 -2.41 10.86 -8.58
N CYS A 129 -3.71 10.66 -8.37
CA CYS A 129 -4.69 10.65 -9.46
C CYS A 129 -4.78 11.99 -10.20
N ALA A 130 -4.82 13.11 -9.48
CA ALA A 130 -4.90 14.44 -10.05
C ALA A 130 -3.65 14.81 -10.85
N THR A 131 -2.46 14.49 -10.33
CA THR A 131 -1.17 14.73 -11.02
C THR A 131 -1.13 14.01 -12.37
N ARG A 132 -1.52 12.73 -12.41
CA ARG A 132 -1.57 11.96 -13.66
C ARG A 132 -2.58 12.52 -14.66
N GLN A 133 -3.75 12.97 -14.20
CA GLN A 133 -4.73 13.61 -15.08
C GLN A 133 -4.19 14.90 -15.68
N ALA A 134 -3.48 15.72 -14.89
CA ALA A 134 -2.85 16.95 -15.37
C ALA A 134 -1.76 16.66 -16.42
N GLU A 135 -0.92 15.65 -16.18
CA GLU A 135 0.11 15.21 -17.14
C GLU A 135 -0.52 14.73 -18.46
N GLN A 136 -1.60 13.95 -18.40
CA GLN A 136 -2.33 13.49 -19.58
C GLN A 136 -2.99 14.64 -20.35
N ALA A 137 -3.55 15.63 -19.64
CA ALA A 137 -4.12 16.82 -20.25
C ALA A 137 -3.05 17.66 -20.98
N ALA A 138 -1.88 17.83 -20.37
CA ALA A 138 -0.74 18.53 -20.97
C ALA A 138 -0.22 17.79 -22.22
N GLN A 139 -0.24 16.46 -22.23
CA GLN A 139 0.13 15.67 -23.41
C GLN A 139 -0.88 15.78 -24.55
N ARG A 140 -2.19 15.88 -24.24
CA ARG A 140 -3.26 16.06 -25.24
C ARG A 140 -3.27 17.47 -25.85
N HIS A 141 -2.83 18.47 -25.09
CA HIS A 141 -2.72 19.86 -25.52
C HIS A 141 -1.31 20.38 -25.27
N PRO A 142 -0.32 20.00 -26.11
CA PRO A 142 1.01 20.55 -25.99
C PRO A 142 0.94 22.08 -26.10
N PRO A 143 1.72 22.82 -25.30
CA PRO A 143 1.75 24.28 -25.40
C PRO A 143 2.12 24.66 -26.83
N LEU A 144 1.36 25.59 -27.43
CA LEU A 144 1.67 26.17 -28.73
C LEU A 144 3.09 26.72 -28.67
N GLU A 145 4.01 26.13 -29.43
CA GLU A 145 5.35 26.69 -29.62
C GLU A 145 5.17 28.13 -30.11
N THR A 146 5.59 29.10 -29.28
CA THR A 146 5.67 30.49 -29.70
C THR A 146 6.76 30.58 -30.74
N ALA A 147 6.36 30.56 -32.02
CA ALA A 147 7.22 30.85 -33.15
C ALA A 147 7.86 32.25 -32.93
N HIS A 148 9.05 32.28 -32.33
CA HIS A 148 9.87 33.47 -32.30
C HIS A 148 10.35 33.74 -33.72
N GLY A 149 9.94 34.90 -34.22
CA GLY A 149 10.04 35.31 -35.60
C GLY A 149 11.46 35.36 -36.13
N GLN A 150 11.58 34.98 -37.39
CA GLN A 150 12.68 35.38 -38.26
C GLN A 150 12.56 36.90 -38.49
N SER A 151 13.66 37.62 -38.24
CA SER A 151 13.93 38.97 -38.74
C SER A 151 15.23 38.92 -39.53
#